data_AF-A0A958LAF6-F1
#
_entry.id   AF-A0A958LAF6-F1
#
_cell.length_a   1.000
_cell.length_b   1.000
_cell.length_c   1.000
_cell.angle_alpha   90.00
_cell.angle_beta   90.00
_cell.angle_gamma   90.00
#
_symmetry.space_group_name_H-M   'P 1'
#
loop_
_entity.id
_entity.type
_entity.pdbx_description
1 polymer ?
#
loop_
_entity_poly.entity_id
_entity_poly.type
_entity_poly.pdbx_seq_one_letter_code
_entity_poly.pdbx_strand_id
1 'polypeptide(L)'
;MKILVFTTDMPPLPGLPTSGTALRTWGLAQGLAAHGHSVELSPPKSAHEGLVRNCDRESLSPRLRAEIDELGSRAFDAGNQADIIASVRPDIILCGHWPALSLRTKPKQPVVVDLAGPHLLERHYQRMENQQGAIIAKLGVVATADYYIVSGPSQRLYFLSFLMRAGIRDAASRIAQITMPLDPRLPTPHPVPEEFPRFVFGGVFLPWQDPSAALRHLSEDLSKRDRGSLTLIGGKHPNYAIDEGPYAALFSELAKNPRVSVNPMQPYEQFVQMLTSSDVALDLMAWNLERELALTIRSTTYLWSGVPVIYNDYADLGRLITHYDAGWTVSPSDKNALSMVLDEIFSSPEVVRRKSAHAQQLARDIFAWDRAVQPLLELLNSPVAPRSHESDIIVDCPESADFLVSSGAPMDQYFVSRIPGLARVECKVTTHDAPARSAIRLRLFQVERADARRGRVGLHSLRETPIAEQVIEPELVRNNEWLALEVPKQPDSAGRTYRLRLESVSPNAGDRVGAWTTHASPYPLLSFYHGEQFIEQGGMCLRTTCSVTAAEIDAA
;
A
#
# COMPACT_ATOMS: atom_id res chain seq x y z
N MET A 1 -22.47 12.05 -4.50
CA MET A 1 -21.27 11.77 -5.32
C MET A 1 -21.22 10.30 -5.66
N LYS A 2 -20.75 9.97 -6.85
CA LYS A 2 -20.40 8.64 -7.32
C LYS A 2 -18.91 8.39 -7.07
N ILE A 3 -18.57 7.33 -6.35
CA ILE A 3 -17.21 6.99 -5.94
C ILE A 3 -16.84 5.65 -6.57
N LEU A 4 -15.73 5.63 -7.30
CA LEU A 4 -15.14 4.39 -7.80
C LEU A 4 -14.04 3.94 -6.85
N VAL A 5 -14.12 2.71 -6.36
CA VAL A 5 -13.16 2.12 -5.44
C VAL A 5 -12.38 1.02 -6.15
N PHE A 6 -11.09 1.26 -6.41
CA PHE A 6 -10.16 0.23 -6.82
C PHE A 6 -9.69 -0.54 -5.58
N THR A 7 -10.16 -1.76 -5.41
CA THR A 7 -9.91 -2.55 -4.19
C THR A 7 -8.55 -3.23 -4.21
N THR A 8 -8.11 -3.71 -3.05
CA THR A 8 -6.84 -4.46 -2.91
C THR A 8 -6.94 -5.92 -3.30
N ASP A 9 -8.15 -6.47 -3.22
CA ASP A 9 -8.49 -7.87 -3.40
C ASP A 9 -10.02 -7.95 -3.61
N MET A 10 -10.58 -9.14 -3.82
CA MET A 10 -12.02 -9.33 -3.89
C MET A 10 -12.69 -8.84 -2.59
N PRO A 11 -13.84 -8.11 -2.67
CA PRO A 11 -14.57 -7.72 -1.48
C PRO A 11 -15.00 -8.96 -0.68
N PRO A 12 -15.31 -8.82 0.63
CA PRO A 12 -15.91 -9.90 1.41
C PRO A 12 -17.17 -10.41 0.73
N LEU A 13 -17.18 -11.70 0.39
CA LEU A 13 -18.29 -12.38 -0.28
C LEU A 13 -18.79 -13.52 0.62
N PRO A 14 -20.11 -13.73 0.74
CA PRO A 14 -20.67 -14.73 1.64
C PRO A 14 -20.09 -16.13 1.42
N GLY A 15 -19.63 -16.77 2.49
CA GLY A 15 -19.12 -18.14 2.45
C GLY A 15 -17.73 -18.29 1.83
N LEU A 16 -17.04 -17.18 1.53
CA LEU A 16 -15.69 -17.17 1.01
C LEU A 16 -14.71 -16.58 2.04
N PRO A 17 -13.44 -17.04 2.06
CA PRO A 17 -12.39 -16.38 2.83
C PRO A 17 -12.14 -14.96 2.32
N THR A 18 -11.71 -14.07 3.21
CA THR A 18 -11.38 -12.69 2.86
C THR A 18 -10.06 -12.25 3.50
N SER A 19 -9.30 -11.40 2.81
CA SER A 19 -8.08 -10.81 3.34
C SER A 19 -8.39 -9.59 4.20
N GLY A 20 -7.48 -9.26 5.12
CA GLY A 20 -7.66 -8.05 5.94
C GLY A 20 -7.76 -6.78 5.09
N THR A 21 -6.93 -6.65 4.06
CA THR A 21 -6.93 -5.48 3.18
C THR A 21 -8.24 -5.35 2.38
N ALA A 22 -8.85 -6.47 1.98
CA ALA A 22 -10.21 -6.49 1.42
C ALA A 22 -11.24 -5.95 2.42
N LEU A 23 -11.22 -6.44 3.66
CA LEU A 23 -12.13 -5.97 4.71
C LEU A 23 -11.99 -4.47 4.95
N ARG A 24 -10.76 -3.94 4.97
CA ARG A 24 -10.52 -2.51 5.17
C ARG A 24 -11.11 -1.68 4.04
N THR A 25 -10.81 -2.06 2.79
CA THR A 25 -11.33 -1.32 1.63
C THR A 25 -12.85 -1.41 1.53
N TRP A 26 -13.40 -2.58 1.85
CA TRP A 26 -14.84 -2.78 1.95
C TRP A 26 -15.47 -1.90 3.02
N GLY A 27 -14.90 -1.84 4.23
CA GLY A 27 -15.42 -0.99 5.29
C GLY A 27 -15.37 0.50 4.92
N LEU A 28 -14.33 0.96 4.22
CA LEU A 28 -14.28 2.33 3.68
C LEU A 28 -15.43 2.57 2.68
N ALA A 29 -15.65 1.64 1.75
CA ALA A 29 -16.74 1.70 0.78
C ALA A 29 -18.12 1.71 1.45
N GLN A 30 -18.35 0.86 2.45
CA GLN A 30 -19.61 0.81 3.20
C GLN A 30 -19.84 2.07 4.01
N GLY A 31 -18.80 2.63 4.65
CA GLY A 31 -18.89 3.89 5.35
C GLY A 31 -19.28 5.05 4.44
N LEU A 32 -18.69 5.13 3.23
CA LEU A 32 -19.08 6.12 2.22
C LEU A 32 -20.53 5.94 1.76
N ALA A 33 -20.96 4.69 1.52
CA ALA A 33 -22.34 4.38 1.14
C ALA A 33 -23.34 4.74 2.25
N ALA A 34 -23.00 4.50 3.52
CA ALA A 34 -23.82 4.87 4.68
C ALA A 34 -24.07 6.39 4.77
N HIS A 35 -23.20 7.21 4.19
CA HIS A 35 -23.35 8.67 4.08
C HIS A 35 -23.98 9.13 2.75
N GLY A 36 -24.65 8.23 2.03
CA GLY A 36 -25.43 8.56 0.84
C GLY A 36 -24.61 8.70 -0.44
N HIS A 37 -23.36 8.24 -0.47
CA HIS A 37 -22.58 8.16 -1.70
C HIS A 37 -22.93 6.89 -2.50
N SER A 38 -22.93 6.99 -3.83
CA SER A 38 -23.05 5.82 -4.71
C SER A 38 -21.66 5.23 -4.88
N VAL A 39 -21.43 3.99 -4.45
CA VAL A 39 -20.10 3.37 -4.47
C VAL A 39 -20.06 2.22 -5.47
N GLU A 40 -19.06 2.24 -6.34
CA GLU A 40 -18.79 1.22 -7.35
C GLU A 40 -17.47 0.54 -7.05
N LEU A 41 -17.43 -0.79 -6.98
CA LEU A 41 -16.21 -1.55 -6.71
C LEU A 41 -15.59 -2.06 -8.01
N SER A 42 -14.26 -1.97 -8.06
CA SER A 42 -13.44 -2.53 -9.13
C SER A 42 -12.30 -3.33 -8.48
N PRO A 43 -12.38 -4.67 -8.45
CA PRO A 43 -11.33 -5.50 -7.87
C PRO A 43 -10.17 -5.77 -8.83
N PRO A 44 -8.99 -6.14 -8.33
CA PRO A 44 -7.89 -6.53 -9.20
C PRO A 44 -8.27 -7.76 -10.03
N LYS A 45 -7.96 -7.73 -11.32
CA LYS A 45 -8.20 -8.84 -12.25
C LYS A 45 -7.55 -10.14 -11.78
N SER A 46 -6.33 -10.06 -11.24
CA SER A 46 -5.63 -11.22 -10.67
C SER A 46 -6.36 -11.84 -9.48
N ALA A 47 -6.97 -11.03 -8.62
CA ALA A 47 -7.76 -11.50 -7.48
C ALA A 47 -9.09 -12.14 -7.94
N HIS A 48 -9.77 -11.51 -8.90
CA HIS A 48 -10.98 -12.08 -9.52
C HIS A 48 -10.70 -13.42 -10.19
N GLU A 49 -9.68 -13.50 -11.04
CA GLU A 49 -9.27 -14.74 -11.70
C GLU A 49 -8.84 -15.81 -10.69
N GLY A 50 -8.13 -15.42 -9.62
CA GLY A 50 -7.76 -16.29 -8.52
C GLY A 50 -8.97 -16.90 -7.83
N LEU A 51 -9.96 -16.07 -7.48
CA LEU A 51 -11.22 -16.52 -6.88
C LEU A 51 -11.95 -17.49 -7.81
N VAL A 52 -12.14 -17.10 -9.08
CA VAL A 52 -12.85 -17.91 -10.08
C VAL A 52 -12.20 -19.27 -10.30
N ARG A 53 -10.87 -19.36 -10.25
CA ARG A 53 -10.13 -20.63 -10.35
C ARG A 53 -10.28 -21.52 -9.12
N ASN A 54 -10.36 -20.93 -7.93
CA ASN A 54 -10.28 -21.66 -6.66
C ASN A 54 -11.64 -21.95 -6.03
N CYS A 55 -12.72 -21.26 -6.43
CA CYS A 55 -14.05 -21.51 -5.90
C CYS A 55 -14.78 -22.62 -6.68
N ASP A 56 -15.50 -23.46 -5.96
CA ASP A 56 -16.47 -24.38 -6.56
C ASP A 56 -17.70 -23.57 -7.00
N ARG A 57 -17.72 -23.13 -8.26
CA ARG A 57 -18.79 -22.28 -8.82
C ARG A 57 -20.16 -22.95 -8.81
N GLU A 58 -20.24 -24.28 -8.82
CA GLU A 58 -21.51 -25.02 -8.81
C GLU A 58 -22.16 -24.95 -7.43
N SER A 59 -21.34 -24.96 -6.37
CA SER A 59 -21.80 -24.81 -4.98
C SER A 59 -22.35 -23.42 -4.64
N LEU A 60 -22.03 -22.39 -5.45
CA LEU A 60 -22.44 -21.01 -5.16
C LEU A 60 -23.93 -20.78 -5.46
N SER A 61 -24.54 -19.81 -4.76
CA SER A 61 -25.90 -19.37 -5.11
C SER A 61 -25.91 -18.63 -6.46
N PRO A 62 -27.02 -18.65 -7.23
CA PRO A 62 -27.14 -17.87 -8.47
C PRO A 62 -26.85 -16.38 -8.28
N ARG A 63 -27.27 -15.81 -7.14
CA ARG A 63 -27.01 -14.41 -6.78
C ARG A 63 -25.53 -14.13 -6.63
N LEU A 64 -24.81 -14.98 -5.89
CA LEU A 64 -23.38 -14.82 -5.65
C LEU A 64 -22.58 -14.99 -6.96
N ARG A 65 -22.98 -15.91 -7.83
CA ARG A 65 -22.38 -16.03 -9.17
C ARG A 65 -22.54 -14.75 -9.99
N ALA A 66 -23.75 -14.19 -10.02
CA ALA A 66 -24.00 -12.93 -10.73
C ALA A 66 -23.17 -11.77 -10.17
N GLU A 67 -23.03 -11.69 -8.85
CA GLU A 67 -22.19 -10.67 -8.18
C GLU A 67 -20.70 -10.82 -8.53
N ILE A 68 -20.17 -12.05 -8.55
CA ILE A 68 -18.79 -12.32 -8.98
C ILE A 68 -18.58 -11.95 -10.46
N ASP A 69 -19.54 -12.27 -11.32
CA ASP A 69 -19.44 -11.96 -12.75
C ASP A 69 -19.54 -10.44 -13.00
N GLU A 70 -20.39 -9.74 -12.24
CA GLU A 70 -20.51 -8.28 -12.28
C GLU A 70 -19.22 -7.59 -11.83
N LEU A 71 -18.62 -8.05 -10.72
CA LEU A 71 -17.30 -7.58 -10.27
C LEU A 71 -16.20 -7.84 -11.32
N GLY A 72 -16.25 -8.99 -11.98
CA GLY A 72 -15.33 -9.37 -13.05
C GLY A 72 -15.39 -8.44 -14.27
N SER A 73 -16.58 -7.97 -14.62
CA SER A 73 -16.77 -7.05 -15.76
C SER A 73 -16.04 -5.71 -15.60
N ARG A 74 -15.74 -5.33 -14.35
CA ARG A 74 -15.04 -4.10 -13.98
C ARG A 74 -13.69 -4.39 -13.30
N ALA A 75 -13.17 -5.61 -13.39
CA ALA A 75 -11.90 -5.94 -12.75
C ALA A 75 -10.73 -5.22 -13.44
N PHE A 76 -9.80 -4.69 -12.65
CA PHE A 76 -8.75 -3.82 -13.15
C PHE A 76 -7.37 -4.47 -13.20
N ASP A 77 -6.55 -3.97 -14.11
CA ASP A 77 -5.10 -4.14 -14.14
C ASP A 77 -4.43 -2.81 -14.56
N ALA A 78 -3.10 -2.79 -14.68
CA ALA A 78 -2.34 -1.59 -15.06
C ALA A 78 -2.62 -1.09 -16.51
N GLY A 79 -3.43 -1.82 -17.28
CA GLY A 79 -3.79 -1.50 -18.65
C GLY A 79 -5.15 -0.82 -18.81
N ASN A 80 -6.10 -1.01 -17.88
CA ASN A 80 -7.51 -0.68 -18.14
C ASN A 80 -8.18 0.28 -17.11
N GLN A 81 -7.48 0.75 -16.08
CA GLN A 81 -8.10 1.64 -15.08
C GLN A 81 -8.69 2.92 -15.69
N ALA A 82 -8.05 3.48 -16.72
CA ALA A 82 -8.57 4.66 -17.43
C ALA A 82 -9.91 4.37 -18.13
N ASP A 83 -10.05 3.19 -18.76
CA ASP A 83 -11.29 2.78 -19.43
C ASP A 83 -12.42 2.58 -18.42
N ILE A 84 -12.10 2.00 -17.26
CA ILE A 84 -13.05 1.82 -16.15
C ILE A 84 -13.51 3.19 -15.64
N ILE A 85 -12.60 4.14 -15.41
CA ILE A 85 -12.95 5.50 -14.98
C ILE A 85 -13.86 6.18 -16.03
N ALA A 86 -13.53 6.07 -17.32
CA ALA A 86 -14.30 6.67 -18.40
C ALA A 86 -15.73 6.07 -18.52
N SER A 87 -15.86 4.76 -18.27
CA SER A 87 -17.14 4.05 -18.26
C SER A 87 -17.98 4.41 -17.03
N VAL A 88 -17.38 4.38 -15.83
CA VAL A 88 -18.07 4.62 -14.56
C VAL A 88 -18.41 6.10 -14.38
N ARG A 89 -17.57 7.01 -14.87
CA ARG A 89 -17.65 8.48 -14.67
C ARG A 89 -17.83 8.85 -13.19
N PRO A 90 -16.88 8.46 -12.32
CA PRO A 90 -16.96 8.80 -10.91
C PRO A 90 -16.69 10.30 -10.70
N ASP A 91 -17.19 10.82 -9.58
CA ASP A 91 -16.79 12.13 -9.05
C ASP A 91 -15.44 12.03 -8.32
N ILE A 92 -15.20 10.91 -7.62
CA ILE A 92 -14.00 10.63 -6.81
C ILE A 92 -13.50 9.21 -7.07
N ILE A 93 -12.19 9.02 -7.05
CA ILE A 93 -11.54 7.71 -7.12
C ILE A 93 -10.88 7.40 -5.77
N LEU A 94 -11.16 6.24 -5.20
CA LEU A 94 -10.50 5.72 -4.00
C LEU A 94 -9.71 4.46 -4.36
N CYS A 95 -8.42 4.43 -4.04
CA CYS A 95 -7.58 3.24 -4.18
C CYS A 95 -7.32 2.64 -2.79
N GLY A 96 -7.76 1.41 -2.56
CA GLY A 96 -7.68 0.73 -1.25
C GLY A 96 -6.26 0.41 -0.78
N HIS A 97 -5.26 0.55 -1.65
CA HIS A 97 -3.84 0.55 -1.29
C HIS A 97 -3.02 1.15 -2.44
N TRP A 98 -1.80 1.61 -2.18
CA TRP A 98 -0.95 2.20 -3.23
C TRP A 98 -0.67 1.29 -4.46
N PRO A 99 -0.48 -0.04 -4.39
CA PRO A 99 -0.35 -0.88 -5.59
C PRO A 99 -1.64 -0.98 -6.41
N ALA A 100 -2.81 -0.68 -5.83
CA ALA A 100 -4.06 -0.60 -6.58
C ALA A 100 -4.13 0.66 -7.46
N LEU A 101 -3.29 1.68 -7.20
CA LEU A 101 -3.19 2.86 -8.05
C LEU A 101 -2.15 2.59 -9.15
N SER A 102 -2.62 2.13 -10.30
CA SER A 102 -1.80 1.78 -11.48
C SER A 102 -2.09 2.68 -12.68
N LEU A 103 -2.61 3.89 -12.41
CA LEU A 103 -2.98 4.85 -13.45
C LEU A 103 -1.77 5.32 -14.25
N ARG A 104 -1.89 5.22 -15.56
CA ARG A 104 -0.89 5.73 -16.51
C ARG A 104 -0.89 7.26 -16.59
N THR A 105 -2.04 7.87 -16.37
CA THR A 105 -2.18 9.34 -16.34
C THR A 105 -2.97 9.75 -15.12
N LYS A 106 -2.66 10.91 -14.56
CA LYS A 106 -3.44 11.47 -13.44
C LYS A 106 -4.84 11.82 -13.97
N PRO A 107 -5.92 11.28 -13.38
CA PRO A 107 -7.27 11.57 -13.84
C PRO A 107 -7.68 12.99 -13.46
N LYS A 108 -8.78 13.47 -14.06
CA LYS A 108 -9.37 14.78 -13.72
C LYS A 108 -10.04 14.73 -12.34
N GLN A 109 -10.61 13.59 -11.98
CA GLN A 109 -11.20 13.32 -10.68
C GLN A 109 -10.14 13.40 -9.56
N PRO A 110 -10.51 13.88 -8.36
CA PRO A 110 -9.69 13.70 -7.16
C PRO A 110 -9.41 12.22 -6.89
N VAL A 111 -8.15 11.92 -6.58
CA VAL A 111 -7.70 10.57 -6.24
C VAL A 111 -7.32 10.48 -4.76
N VAL A 112 -7.97 9.57 -4.05
CA VAL A 112 -7.67 9.22 -2.67
C VAL A 112 -6.92 7.89 -2.64
N VAL A 113 -5.81 7.81 -1.92
CA VAL A 113 -5.05 6.56 -1.73
C VAL A 113 -5.02 6.18 -0.26
N ASP A 114 -5.49 4.98 0.05
CA ASP A 114 -5.26 4.36 1.34
C ASP A 114 -3.83 3.80 1.41
N LEU A 115 -3.15 4.09 2.52
CA LEU A 115 -1.78 3.72 2.80
C LEU A 115 -1.77 2.75 4.01
N ALA A 116 -2.71 1.80 4.01
CA ALA A 116 -2.81 0.76 5.02
C ALA A 116 -1.56 -0.13 5.05
N GLY A 117 -1.07 -0.47 6.25
CA GLY A 117 0.17 -1.22 6.43
C GLY A 117 1.45 -0.49 5.98
N PRO A 118 2.61 -0.75 6.60
CA PRO A 118 3.89 -0.25 6.12
C PRO A 118 4.46 -1.21 5.05
N HIS A 119 3.77 -1.36 3.92
CA HIS A 119 4.03 -2.36 2.87
C HIS A 119 5.49 -2.47 2.36
N LEU A 120 6.33 -1.44 2.52
CA LEU A 120 7.77 -1.56 2.19
C LEU A 120 8.53 -2.39 3.24
N LEU A 121 8.16 -2.29 4.52
CA LEU A 121 8.68 -3.16 5.57
C LEU A 121 8.19 -4.60 5.38
N GLU A 122 6.93 -4.80 5.00
CA GLU A 122 6.42 -6.14 4.66
C GLU A 122 7.26 -6.80 3.56
N ARG A 123 7.58 -6.06 2.49
CA ARG A 123 8.48 -6.53 1.42
C ARG A 123 9.89 -6.81 1.92
N HIS A 124 10.41 -6.01 2.85
CA HIS A 124 11.71 -6.24 3.48
C HIS A 124 11.73 -7.57 4.24
N TYR A 125 10.70 -7.84 5.06
CA TYR A 125 10.59 -9.11 5.79
C TYR A 125 10.32 -10.31 4.88
N GLN A 126 9.70 -10.10 3.72
CA GLN A 126 9.60 -11.11 2.66
C GLN A 126 10.93 -11.35 1.91
N ARG A 127 11.98 -10.58 2.22
CA ARG A 127 13.29 -10.65 1.55
C ARG A 127 13.18 -10.41 0.04
N MET A 128 12.26 -9.55 -0.39
CA MET A 128 12.20 -9.15 -1.79
C MET A 128 13.49 -8.41 -2.17
N GLU A 129 14.10 -8.80 -3.29
CA GLU A 129 15.40 -8.27 -3.72
C GLU A 129 15.32 -6.78 -4.12
N ASN A 130 14.28 -6.39 -4.87
CA ASN A 130 14.16 -5.04 -5.42
C ASN A 130 13.43 -4.04 -4.48
N GLN A 131 14.06 -3.70 -3.36
CA GLN A 131 13.52 -2.71 -2.39
C GLN A 131 13.54 -1.28 -2.95
N GLN A 132 14.55 -0.91 -3.73
CA GLN A 132 14.67 0.45 -4.26
C GLN A 132 13.60 0.74 -5.30
N GLY A 133 13.35 -0.18 -6.22
CA GLY A 133 12.25 -0.06 -7.18
C GLY A 133 10.89 0.04 -6.50
N ALA A 134 10.70 -0.64 -5.37
CA ALA A 134 9.51 -0.51 -4.55
C ALA A 134 9.34 0.90 -3.94
N ILE A 135 10.43 1.54 -3.50
CA ILE A 135 10.43 2.92 -2.99
C ILE A 135 10.08 3.91 -4.10
N ILE A 136 10.78 3.82 -5.23
CA ILE A 136 10.56 4.71 -6.39
C ILE A 136 9.13 4.54 -6.92
N ALA A 137 8.63 3.31 -7.02
CA ALA A 137 7.25 3.05 -7.42
C ALA A 137 6.25 3.68 -6.43
N LYS A 138 6.48 3.57 -5.12
CA LYS A 138 5.61 4.21 -4.12
C LYS A 138 5.62 5.73 -4.25
N LEU A 139 6.79 6.36 -4.37
CA LEU A 139 6.90 7.81 -4.55
C LEU A 139 6.19 8.26 -5.82
N GLY A 140 6.38 7.52 -6.92
CA GLY A 140 5.70 7.77 -8.18
C GLY A 140 4.18 7.69 -8.05
N VAL A 141 3.65 6.69 -7.34
CA VAL A 141 2.21 6.53 -7.11
C VAL A 141 1.64 7.61 -6.17
N VAL A 142 2.35 7.92 -5.08
CA VAL A 142 1.92 8.94 -4.13
C VAL A 142 1.87 10.31 -4.78
N ALA A 143 2.81 10.64 -5.67
CA ALA A 143 2.86 11.92 -6.39
C ALA A 143 1.63 12.18 -7.27
N THR A 144 0.88 11.13 -7.67
CA THR A 144 -0.30 11.28 -8.54
C THR A 144 -1.62 11.33 -7.77
N ALA A 145 -1.61 11.14 -6.45
CA ALA A 145 -2.81 11.24 -5.62
C ALA A 145 -3.01 12.67 -5.08
N ASP A 146 -4.23 12.99 -4.68
CA ASP A 146 -4.60 14.30 -4.12
C ASP A 146 -4.80 14.21 -2.59
N TYR A 147 -5.31 13.09 -2.10
CA TYR A 147 -5.60 12.83 -0.69
C TYR A 147 -5.13 11.44 -0.25
N TYR A 148 -4.87 11.30 1.05
CA TYR A 148 -4.30 10.08 1.62
C TYR A 148 -5.05 9.64 2.88
N ILE A 149 -5.12 8.33 3.08
CA ILE A 149 -5.68 7.73 4.29
C ILE A 149 -4.60 6.86 4.95
N VAL A 150 -4.51 6.89 6.27
CA VAL A 150 -3.67 6.00 7.08
C VAL A 150 -4.46 5.45 8.26
N SER A 151 -3.98 4.38 8.87
CA SER A 151 -4.70 3.64 9.91
C SER A 151 -4.59 4.28 11.30
N GLY A 152 -3.47 4.94 11.60
CA GLY A 152 -3.16 5.44 12.94
C GLY A 152 -2.07 6.51 12.97
N PRO A 153 -1.81 7.12 14.15
CA PRO A 153 -0.85 8.20 14.33
C PRO A 153 0.60 7.84 14.01
N SER A 154 1.08 6.67 14.41
CA SER A 154 2.47 6.26 14.14
C SER A 154 2.67 6.05 12.63
N GLN A 155 1.67 5.43 11.98
CA GLN A 155 1.65 5.25 10.53
C GLN A 155 1.59 6.59 9.78
N ARG A 156 0.84 7.57 10.30
CA ARG A 156 0.77 8.93 9.73
C ARG A 156 2.16 9.59 9.67
N LEU A 157 2.95 9.49 10.74
CA LEU A 157 4.30 10.06 10.78
C LEU A 157 5.22 9.38 9.76
N TYR A 158 5.14 8.06 9.64
CA TYR A 158 5.88 7.31 8.62
C TYR A 158 5.57 7.81 7.20
N PHE A 159 4.28 7.93 6.85
CA PHE A 159 3.86 8.31 5.50
C PHE A 159 4.03 9.80 5.17
N LEU A 160 3.94 10.71 6.14
CA LEU A 160 4.23 12.13 5.90
C LEU A 160 5.61 12.34 5.26
N SER A 161 6.59 11.55 5.68
CA SER A 161 7.93 11.61 5.10
C SER A 161 7.98 11.16 3.63
N PHE A 162 7.09 10.27 3.19
CA PHE A 162 6.95 9.89 1.78
C PHE A 162 6.22 10.96 0.99
N LEU A 163 5.15 11.54 1.55
CA LEU A 163 4.39 12.62 0.90
C LEU A 163 5.30 13.83 0.61
N MET A 164 6.10 14.25 1.61
CA MET A 164 7.04 15.36 1.43
C MET A 164 8.11 15.06 0.37
N ARG A 165 8.65 13.83 0.34
CA ARG A 165 9.61 13.40 -0.68
C ARG A 165 9.00 13.28 -2.07
N ALA A 166 7.70 12.98 -2.15
CA ALA A 166 6.92 12.98 -3.38
C ALA A 166 6.53 14.41 -3.83
N GLY A 167 7.00 15.46 -3.14
CA GLY A 167 6.74 16.85 -3.51
C GLY A 167 5.34 17.36 -3.13
N ILE A 168 4.61 16.62 -2.29
CA ILE A 168 3.26 17.01 -1.87
C ILE A 168 3.32 18.20 -0.91
N ARG A 169 2.84 19.35 -1.37
CA ARG A 169 2.70 20.56 -0.56
C ARG A 169 1.58 20.40 0.46
N ASP A 170 1.78 20.96 1.65
CA ASP A 170 0.84 20.91 2.76
C ASP A 170 0.36 19.49 3.10
N ALA A 171 1.24 18.49 2.95
CA ALA A 171 0.94 17.07 3.11
C ALA A 171 0.16 16.73 4.38
N ALA A 172 0.40 17.45 5.48
CA ALA A 172 -0.30 17.26 6.76
C ALA A 172 -1.81 17.54 6.69
N SER A 173 -2.25 18.43 5.81
CA SER A 173 -3.66 18.77 5.59
C SER A 173 -4.37 17.81 4.62
N ARG A 174 -3.61 16.99 3.89
CA ARG A 174 -4.13 16.08 2.84
C ARG A 174 -4.24 14.64 3.30
N ILE A 175 -3.93 14.35 4.56
CA ILE A 175 -3.86 12.99 5.10
C ILE A 175 -4.85 12.82 6.27
N ALA A 176 -5.82 11.93 6.07
CA ALA A 176 -6.81 11.55 7.08
C ALA A 176 -6.37 10.28 7.82
N GLN A 177 -6.73 10.21 9.10
CA GLN A 177 -6.57 9.00 9.91
C GLN A 177 -7.91 8.28 9.98
N ILE A 178 -7.97 7.09 9.40
CA ILE A 178 -9.12 6.21 9.48
C ILE A 178 -8.60 4.86 9.93
N THR A 179 -8.94 4.49 11.17
CA THR A 179 -8.70 3.16 11.74
C THR A 179 -9.47 2.08 10.96
N MET A 180 -9.50 0.82 11.39
CA MET A 180 -10.24 -0.23 10.68
C MET A 180 -11.75 0.08 10.67
N PRO A 181 -12.38 0.34 9.49
CA PRO A 181 -13.81 0.49 9.40
C PRO A 181 -14.50 -0.89 9.34
N LEU A 182 -15.44 -1.14 10.25
CA LEU A 182 -16.18 -2.39 10.45
C LEU A 182 -17.69 -2.10 10.50
N ASP A 183 -18.51 -3.15 10.37
CA ASP A 183 -19.96 -3.02 10.39
C ASP A 183 -20.45 -2.45 11.74
N PRO A 184 -21.27 -1.38 11.78
CA PRO A 184 -21.83 -0.85 13.01
C PRO A 184 -22.70 -1.86 13.78
N ARG A 185 -23.21 -2.90 13.08
CA ARG A 185 -23.94 -4.01 13.69
C ARG A 185 -22.94 -4.98 14.30
N LEU A 186 -22.86 -4.93 15.62
CA LEU A 186 -21.98 -5.80 16.38
C LEU A 186 -22.47 -7.26 16.40
N PRO A 187 -21.56 -8.25 16.30
CA PRO A 187 -21.86 -9.63 16.59
C PRO A 187 -22.30 -9.78 18.05
N THR A 188 -23.19 -10.75 18.31
CA THR A 188 -23.61 -11.06 19.67
C THR A 188 -22.68 -12.15 20.23
N PRO A 189 -21.99 -11.90 21.36
CA PRO A 189 -21.22 -12.96 22.01
C PRO A 189 -22.10 -14.12 22.47
N HIS A 190 -21.62 -15.34 22.28
CA HIS A 190 -22.26 -16.59 22.66
C HIS A 190 -21.38 -17.32 23.68
N PRO A 191 -21.47 -16.97 24.98
CA PRO A 191 -20.70 -17.66 26.01
C PRO A 191 -21.11 -19.12 26.07
N VAL A 192 -20.13 -20.04 26.04
CA VAL A 192 -20.36 -21.48 26.26
C VAL A 192 -19.95 -21.79 27.71
N PRO A 193 -20.87 -22.21 28.58
CA PRO A 193 -20.61 -22.31 30.02
C PRO A 193 -19.66 -23.44 30.44
N GLU A 194 -19.47 -24.44 29.59
CA GLU A 194 -18.89 -25.75 29.97
C GLU A 194 -17.36 -25.72 30.09
N GLU A 195 -16.69 -24.79 29.41
CA GLU A 195 -15.23 -24.63 29.47
C GLU A 195 -14.86 -23.14 29.50
N PHE A 196 -14.11 -22.73 30.52
CA PHE A 196 -13.61 -21.37 30.67
C PHE A 196 -12.18 -21.37 31.24
N PRO A 197 -11.28 -20.51 30.73
CA PRO A 197 -11.41 -19.63 29.57
C PRO A 197 -11.11 -20.35 28.25
N ARG A 198 -11.79 -19.94 27.18
CA ARG A 198 -11.53 -20.37 25.79
C ARG A 198 -10.74 -19.28 25.08
N PHE A 199 -9.49 -19.59 24.77
CA PHE A 199 -8.59 -18.71 24.05
C PHE A 199 -8.69 -18.92 22.54
N VAL A 200 -8.50 -17.85 21.77
CA VAL A 200 -8.43 -17.93 20.31
C VAL A 200 -7.24 -17.16 19.76
N PHE A 201 -6.63 -17.72 18.72
CA PHE A 201 -5.69 -17.04 17.84
C PHE A 201 -6.04 -17.39 16.40
N GLY A 202 -5.89 -16.45 15.48
CA GLY A 202 -6.07 -16.77 14.08
C GLY A 202 -5.42 -15.83 13.08
N GLY A 203 -5.77 -15.96 11.81
CA GLY A 203 -5.29 -15.09 10.73
C GLY A 203 -4.33 -15.76 9.75
N VAL A 204 -3.86 -14.97 8.79
CA VAL A 204 -3.00 -15.41 7.70
C VAL A 204 -1.55 -15.52 8.16
N PHE A 205 -0.85 -16.56 7.70
CA PHE A 205 0.55 -16.80 8.01
C PHE A 205 1.45 -15.86 7.21
N LEU A 206 2.24 -15.05 7.91
CA LEU A 206 3.08 -14.00 7.34
C LEU A 206 4.45 -13.95 8.05
N PRO A 207 5.55 -13.70 7.34
CA PRO A 207 6.91 -13.91 7.86
C PRO A 207 7.38 -12.81 8.81
N TRP A 208 6.69 -11.68 8.87
CA TRP A 208 6.93 -10.59 9.82
C TRP A 208 6.12 -10.73 11.12
N GLN A 209 5.40 -11.83 11.29
CA GLN A 209 4.64 -12.12 12.51
C GLN A 209 5.29 -13.26 13.28
N ASP A 210 5.41 -13.09 14.59
CA ASP A 210 5.91 -14.13 15.47
C ASP A 210 5.15 -14.13 16.81
N PRO A 211 4.10 -14.96 16.94
CA PRO A 211 3.37 -15.15 18.19
C PRO A 211 3.94 -16.31 19.03
N SER A 212 5.07 -16.89 18.63
CA SER A 212 5.49 -18.21 19.11
C SER A 212 5.74 -18.24 20.62
N ALA A 213 6.38 -17.21 21.17
CA ALA A 213 6.68 -17.15 22.60
C ALA A 213 5.39 -17.11 23.45
N ALA A 214 4.41 -16.29 23.04
CA ALA A 214 3.16 -16.12 23.76
C ALA A 214 2.26 -17.37 23.67
N LEU A 215 2.12 -17.95 22.47
CA LEU A 215 1.27 -19.13 22.28
C LEU A 215 1.84 -20.38 22.97
N ARG A 216 3.17 -20.57 22.99
CA ARG A 216 3.81 -21.63 23.78
C ARG A 216 3.55 -21.44 25.28
N HIS A 217 3.73 -20.22 25.78
CA HIS A 217 3.49 -19.92 27.18
C HIS A 217 2.04 -20.22 27.59
N LEU A 218 1.07 -19.79 26.79
CA LEU A 218 -0.34 -20.11 27.03
C LEU A 218 -0.57 -21.63 27.02
N SER A 219 -0.07 -22.36 26.01
CA SER A 219 -0.23 -23.82 25.91
C SER A 219 0.35 -24.57 27.13
N GLU A 220 1.52 -24.17 27.61
CA GLU A 220 2.10 -24.70 28.85
C GLU A 220 1.20 -24.43 30.06
N ASP A 221 0.66 -23.22 30.18
CA ASP A 221 -0.22 -22.83 31.29
C ASP A 221 -1.56 -23.57 31.28
N LEU A 222 -2.17 -23.78 30.11
CA LEU A 222 -3.36 -24.63 29.95
C LEU A 222 -3.11 -26.05 30.48
N SER A 223 -1.92 -26.59 30.20
CA SER A 223 -1.52 -27.94 30.64
C SER A 223 -1.31 -28.00 32.16
N LYS A 224 -0.59 -27.02 32.73
CA LYS A 224 -0.31 -26.96 34.17
C LYS A 224 -1.58 -26.83 35.01
N ARG A 225 -2.56 -26.06 34.52
CA ARG A 225 -3.82 -25.80 35.23
C ARG A 225 -4.88 -26.87 35.00
N ASP A 226 -4.66 -27.75 34.03
CA ASP A 226 -5.66 -28.70 33.53
C ASP A 226 -7.03 -28.03 33.28
N ARG A 227 -7.01 -26.82 32.69
CA ARG A 227 -8.21 -26.00 32.52
C ARG A 227 -8.06 -25.03 31.35
N GLY A 228 -9.17 -24.80 30.65
CA GLY A 228 -9.25 -23.93 29.47
C GLY A 228 -8.76 -24.61 28.20
N SER A 229 -8.98 -23.93 27.08
CA SER A 229 -8.63 -24.41 25.74
C SER A 229 -8.11 -23.28 24.85
N LEU A 230 -7.39 -23.64 23.78
CA LEU A 230 -6.89 -22.71 22.77
C LEU A 230 -7.29 -23.19 21.38
N THR A 231 -7.99 -22.34 20.64
CA THR A 231 -8.33 -22.57 19.24
C THR A 231 -7.40 -21.76 18.33
N LEU A 232 -6.62 -22.44 17.50
CA LEU A 232 -5.76 -21.85 16.48
C LEU A 232 -6.48 -21.91 15.13
N ILE A 233 -6.61 -20.78 14.42
CA ILE A 233 -7.35 -20.69 13.16
C ILE A 233 -6.49 -19.99 12.09
N GLY A 234 -5.95 -20.70 11.12
CA GLY A 234 -5.09 -20.02 10.16
C GLY A 234 -4.68 -20.84 8.95
N GLY A 235 -3.98 -20.18 8.04
CA GLY A 235 -3.49 -20.79 6.83
C GLY A 235 -2.67 -19.83 5.97
N LYS A 236 -2.24 -20.34 4.83
CA LYS A 236 -1.48 -19.58 3.83
C LYS A 236 -2.32 -18.44 3.27
N HIS A 237 -1.64 -17.44 2.72
CA HIS A 237 -2.32 -16.36 2.00
C HIS A 237 -3.13 -16.95 0.82
N PRO A 238 -4.43 -16.64 0.67
CA PRO A 238 -5.30 -17.27 -0.33
C PRO A 238 -4.86 -17.02 -1.78
N ASN A 239 -4.32 -15.83 -2.03
CA ASN A 239 -4.07 -15.33 -3.40
C ASN A 239 -2.60 -15.16 -3.77
N TYR A 240 -1.66 -15.28 -2.83
CA TYR A 240 -0.24 -14.95 -3.05
C TYR A 240 0.67 -15.98 -2.40
N ALA A 241 1.77 -16.31 -3.08
CA ALA A 241 2.80 -17.18 -2.52
C ALA A 241 3.71 -16.36 -1.59
N ILE A 242 3.34 -16.30 -0.32
CA ILE A 242 4.09 -15.62 0.75
C ILE A 242 4.64 -16.67 1.71
N ASP A 243 5.88 -16.49 2.18
CA ASP A 243 6.49 -17.32 3.21
C ASP A 243 5.61 -17.36 4.48
N GLU A 244 5.41 -18.55 5.02
CA GLU A 244 4.47 -18.76 6.14
C GLU A 244 5.08 -18.41 7.50
N GLY A 245 6.34 -17.97 7.56
CA GLY A 245 7.04 -17.69 8.80
C GLY A 245 7.06 -18.92 9.73
N PRO A 246 6.93 -18.72 11.05
CA PRO A 246 7.02 -19.82 12.02
C PRO A 246 5.73 -20.68 12.11
N TYR A 247 4.65 -20.29 11.44
CA TYR A 247 3.31 -20.75 11.79
C TYR A 247 3.05 -22.25 11.59
N ALA A 248 3.44 -22.84 10.46
CA ALA A 248 3.17 -24.24 10.19
C ALA A 248 3.82 -25.16 11.23
N ALA A 249 5.10 -24.88 11.57
CA ALA A 249 5.82 -25.60 12.61
C ALA A 249 5.22 -25.36 14.00
N LEU A 250 4.90 -24.09 14.32
CA LEU A 250 4.32 -23.71 15.60
C LEU A 250 2.94 -24.36 15.83
N PHE A 251 2.05 -24.34 14.84
CA PHE A 251 0.71 -24.94 14.97
C PHE A 251 0.81 -26.45 15.15
N SER A 252 1.69 -27.12 14.40
CA SER A 252 1.96 -28.57 14.55
C SER A 252 2.55 -28.91 15.92
N GLU A 253 3.44 -28.06 16.45
CA GLU A 253 3.98 -28.19 17.80
C GLU A 253 2.88 -28.09 18.86
N LEU A 254 2.06 -27.02 18.81
CA LEU A 254 1.04 -26.73 19.82
C LEU A 254 -0.12 -27.71 19.78
N ALA A 255 -0.48 -28.25 18.62
CA ALA A 255 -1.54 -29.26 18.46
C ALA A 255 -1.27 -30.57 19.22
N LYS A 256 -0.05 -30.80 19.70
CA LYS A 256 0.27 -31.96 20.56
C LYS A 256 -0.34 -31.84 21.96
N ASN A 257 -0.69 -30.64 22.39
CA ASN A 257 -1.40 -30.41 23.65
C ASN A 257 -2.89 -30.72 23.44
N PRO A 258 -3.51 -31.62 24.23
CA PRO A 258 -4.92 -31.99 24.08
C PRO A 258 -5.91 -30.83 24.28
N ARG A 259 -5.47 -29.71 24.88
CA ARG A 259 -6.26 -28.50 25.08
C ARG A 259 -6.17 -27.51 23.91
N VAL A 260 -5.40 -27.84 22.87
CA VAL A 260 -5.22 -27.00 21.68
C VAL A 260 -5.91 -27.65 20.50
N SER A 261 -6.80 -26.92 19.85
CA SER A 261 -7.40 -27.31 18.57
C SER A 261 -6.87 -26.44 17.44
N VAL A 262 -6.70 -27.04 16.24
CA VAL A 262 -6.26 -26.32 15.05
C VAL A 262 -7.32 -26.43 13.98
N ASN A 263 -7.72 -25.29 13.44
CA ASN A 263 -8.66 -25.16 12.34
C ASN A 263 -7.94 -24.50 11.15
N PRO A 264 -8.27 -24.92 9.91
CA PRO A 264 -7.79 -24.23 8.73
C PRO A 264 -8.40 -22.82 8.65
N MET A 265 -7.92 -22.02 7.70
CA MET A 265 -8.55 -20.75 7.36
C MET A 265 -10.04 -20.95 7.04
N GLN A 266 -10.89 -20.14 7.66
CA GLN A 266 -12.34 -20.22 7.54
C GLN A 266 -12.88 -19.08 6.66
N PRO A 267 -14.07 -19.26 6.04
CA PRO A 267 -14.89 -18.15 5.57
C PRO A 267 -15.08 -17.10 6.67
N TYR A 268 -15.20 -15.82 6.29
CA TYR A 268 -15.20 -14.72 7.26
C TYR A 268 -16.33 -14.83 8.28
N GLU A 269 -17.54 -15.20 7.86
CA GLU A 269 -18.69 -15.35 8.75
C GLU A 269 -18.49 -16.47 9.77
N GLN A 270 -17.89 -17.60 9.33
CA GLN A 270 -17.58 -18.72 10.21
C GLN A 270 -16.46 -18.36 11.20
N PHE A 271 -15.45 -17.62 10.74
CA PHE A 271 -14.43 -17.06 11.62
C PHE A 271 -15.07 -16.19 12.71
N VAL A 272 -15.96 -15.25 12.35
CA VAL A 272 -16.68 -14.41 13.31
C VAL A 272 -17.52 -15.25 14.29
N GLN A 273 -18.21 -16.29 13.82
CA GLN A 273 -18.96 -17.21 14.70
C GLN A 273 -18.06 -17.89 15.73
N MET A 274 -16.88 -18.36 15.32
CA MET A 274 -15.88 -18.94 16.24
C MET A 274 -15.41 -17.89 17.27
N LEU A 275 -15.22 -16.64 16.86
CA LEU A 275 -14.85 -15.55 17.77
C LEU A 275 -15.95 -15.27 18.79
N THR A 276 -17.21 -15.16 18.38
CA THR A 276 -18.33 -14.93 19.32
C THR A 276 -18.47 -16.06 20.36
N SER A 277 -17.91 -17.23 20.07
CA SER A 277 -17.83 -18.38 20.96
C SER A 277 -16.46 -18.51 21.67
N SER A 278 -15.69 -17.43 21.78
CA SER A 278 -14.40 -17.40 22.49
C SER A 278 -14.44 -16.38 23.63
N ASP A 279 -13.62 -16.56 24.66
CA ASP A 279 -13.60 -15.67 25.83
C ASP A 279 -12.48 -14.62 25.73
N VAL A 280 -11.30 -15.01 25.23
CA VAL A 280 -10.13 -14.11 25.13
C VAL A 280 -9.35 -14.41 23.86
N ALA A 281 -8.90 -13.38 23.15
CA ALA A 281 -7.94 -13.53 22.06
C ALA A 281 -6.51 -13.29 22.56
N LEU A 282 -5.53 -14.05 22.05
CA LEU A 282 -4.11 -13.80 22.32
C LEU A 282 -3.41 -13.37 21.04
N ASP A 283 -3.17 -12.08 20.84
CA ASP A 283 -2.48 -11.51 19.67
C ASP A 283 -1.22 -10.75 20.12
N LEU A 284 -0.33 -11.46 20.81
CA LEU A 284 0.91 -10.92 21.37
C LEU A 284 2.11 -11.33 20.49
N MET A 285 2.53 -10.40 19.63
CA MET A 285 3.58 -10.59 18.63
C MET A 285 4.92 -10.04 19.10
N ALA A 286 6.00 -10.76 18.80
CA ALA A 286 7.36 -10.21 18.92
C ALA A 286 7.46 -8.85 18.22
N TRP A 287 8.20 -7.93 18.84
CA TRP A 287 8.34 -6.58 18.32
C TRP A 287 9.15 -6.59 17.01
N ASN A 288 8.67 -5.82 16.04
CA ASN A 288 9.44 -5.35 14.90
C ASN A 288 8.80 -4.08 14.32
N LEU A 289 9.50 -3.42 13.39
CA LEU A 289 9.06 -2.14 12.83
C LEU A 289 7.73 -2.24 12.07
N GLU A 290 7.47 -3.36 11.39
CA GLU A 290 6.22 -3.55 10.66
C GLU A 290 5.06 -3.66 11.66
N ARG A 291 5.22 -4.46 12.74
CA ARG A 291 4.19 -4.65 13.77
C ARG A 291 3.90 -3.39 14.56
N GLU A 292 4.90 -2.55 14.84
CA GLU A 292 4.71 -1.29 15.56
C GLU A 292 3.87 -0.29 14.75
N LEU A 293 4.10 -0.22 13.43
CA LEU A 293 3.38 0.68 12.54
C LEU A 293 2.05 0.13 12.04
N ALA A 294 1.82 -1.18 12.12
CA ALA A 294 0.62 -1.83 11.65
C ALA A 294 -0.56 -1.65 12.63
N LEU A 295 -1.72 -1.32 12.08
CA LEU A 295 -2.99 -1.49 12.78
C LEU A 295 -3.61 -2.83 12.37
N THR A 296 -3.64 -3.78 13.29
CA THR A 296 -3.91 -5.18 12.97
C THR A 296 -5.41 -5.45 12.82
N ILE A 297 -5.83 -5.72 11.59
CA ILE A 297 -7.23 -5.96 11.20
C ILE A 297 -7.84 -7.17 11.94
N ARG A 298 -7.01 -8.17 12.23
CA ARG A 298 -7.40 -9.32 13.05
C ARG A 298 -7.82 -8.90 14.46
N SER A 299 -6.98 -8.14 15.17
CA SER A 299 -7.28 -7.70 16.53
C SER A 299 -8.48 -6.78 16.58
N THR A 300 -8.68 -5.90 15.58
CA THR A 300 -9.91 -5.11 15.51
C THR A 300 -11.15 -5.97 15.29
N THR A 301 -11.03 -7.09 14.57
CA THR A 301 -12.12 -8.06 14.40
C THR A 301 -12.44 -8.80 15.70
N TYR A 302 -11.44 -9.13 16.52
CA TYR A 302 -11.66 -9.70 17.86
C TYR A 302 -12.47 -8.74 18.73
N LEU A 303 -12.02 -7.49 18.81
CA LEU A 303 -12.67 -6.46 19.61
C LEU A 303 -14.12 -6.21 19.16
N TRP A 304 -14.33 -6.13 17.84
CA TRP A 304 -15.66 -5.99 17.23
C TRP A 304 -16.58 -7.16 17.56
N SER A 305 -16.08 -8.39 17.53
CA SER A 305 -16.81 -9.59 17.93
C SER A 305 -17.04 -9.71 19.45
N GLY A 306 -16.59 -8.73 20.25
CA GLY A 306 -16.71 -8.73 21.71
C GLY A 306 -15.72 -9.64 22.41
N VAL A 307 -14.61 -9.99 21.76
CA VAL A 307 -13.54 -10.79 22.36
C VAL A 307 -12.42 -9.86 22.83
N PRO A 308 -12.22 -9.66 24.15
CA PRO A 308 -11.10 -8.88 24.66
C PRO A 308 -9.77 -9.58 24.30
N VAL A 309 -8.73 -8.78 24.09
CA VAL A 309 -7.45 -9.27 23.53
C VAL A 309 -6.28 -9.05 24.49
N ILE A 310 -5.42 -10.04 24.63
CA ILE A 310 -4.05 -9.88 25.15
C ILE A 310 -3.19 -9.44 23.97
N TYR A 311 -2.72 -8.19 24.02
CA TYR A 311 -2.07 -7.50 22.91
C TYR A 311 -0.73 -6.90 23.35
N ASN A 312 0.05 -6.44 22.38
CA ASN A 312 1.30 -5.74 22.65
C ASN A 312 1.07 -4.32 23.19
N ASP A 313 2.09 -3.78 23.87
CA ASP A 313 2.11 -2.43 24.46
C ASP A 313 2.79 -1.37 23.58
N TYR A 314 3.35 -1.75 22.44
CA TYR A 314 4.11 -0.85 21.57
C TYR A 314 3.27 -0.20 20.45
N ALA A 315 2.25 -0.88 19.92
CA ALA A 315 1.51 -0.40 18.75
C ALA A 315 0.33 0.53 19.12
N ASP A 316 -0.11 1.35 18.16
CA ASP A 316 -1.22 2.31 18.34
C ASP A 316 -2.52 1.65 18.83
N LEU A 317 -2.83 0.43 18.34
CA LEU A 317 -4.01 -0.31 18.78
C LEU A 317 -3.93 -0.70 20.27
N GLY A 318 -2.73 -0.98 20.79
CA GLY A 318 -2.52 -1.25 22.21
C GLY A 318 -2.97 -0.08 23.08
N ARG A 319 -2.66 1.15 22.67
CA ARG A 319 -3.10 2.37 23.38
C ARG A 319 -4.63 2.49 23.44
N LEU A 320 -5.33 2.14 22.36
CA LEU A 320 -6.80 2.12 22.33
C LEU A 320 -7.35 1.02 23.25
N ILE A 321 -6.75 -0.18 23.23
CA ILE A 321 -7.15 -1.30 24.10
C ILE A 321 -7.01 -0.93 25.57
N THR A 322 -5.88 -0.30 25.96
CA THR A 322 -5.66 0.18 27.33
C THR A 322 -6.67 1.28 27.69
N HIS A 323 -6.89 2.26 26.81
CA HIS A 323 -7.77 3.40 27.09
C HIS A 323 -9.22 2.99 27.34
N TYR A 324 -9.75 2.04 26.55
CA TYR A 324 -11.10 1.54 26.72
C TYR A 324 -11.22 0.43 27.76
N ASP A 325 -10.13 -0.04 28.36
CA ASP A 325 -10.12 -1.27 29.17
C ASP A 325 -10.75 -2.46 28.40
N ALA A 326 -10.38 -2.60 27.12
CA ALA A 326 -10.94 -3.57 26.17
C ALA A 326 -10.11 -4.87 26.05
N GLY A 327 -9.15 -5.07 26.95
CA GLY A 327 -8.20 -6.18 26.91
C GLY A 327 -7.04 -5.98 27.87
N TRP A 328 -5.89 -6.56 27.55
CA TRP A 328 -4.65 -6.45 28.30
C TRP A 328 -3.51 -6.12 27.34
N THR A 329 -2.66 -5.17 27.71
CA THR A 329 -1.46 -4.82 26.95
C THR A 329 -0.23 -5.16 27.76
N VAL A 330 0.63 -6.02 27.21
CA VAL A 330 1.88 -6.43 27.85
C VAL A 330 3.01 -6.44 26.84
N SER A 331 4.24 -6.26 27.32
CA SER A 331 5.43 -6.44 26.51
C SER A 331 5.55 -7.91 26.08
N PRO A 332 5.78 -8.23 24.79
CA PRO A 332 5.96 -9.60 24.33
C PRO A 332 7.15 -10.33 24.96
N SER A 333 8.13 -9.57 25.46
CA SER A 333 9.30 -10.12 26.16
C SER A 333 9.07 -10.38 27.65
N ASP A 334 8.00 -9.84 28.25
CA ASP A 334 7.72 -9.98 29.67
C ASP A 334 6.79 -11.16 29.94
N LYS A 335 7.40 -12.33 30.14
CA LYS A 335 6.68 -13.56 30.48
C LYS A 335 5.94 -13.47 31.81
N ASN A 336 6.47 -12.73 32.78
CA ASN A 336 5.86 -12.62 34.11
C ASN A 336 4.57 -11.79 34.02
N ALA A 337 4.60 -10.67 33.29
CA ALA A 337 3.41 -9.88 33.02
C ALA A 337 2.33 -10.71 32.29
N LEU A 338 2.73 -11.53 31.30
CA LEU A 338 1.79 -12.45 30.65
C LEU A 338 1.19 -13.46 31.63
N SER A 339 2.00 -14.08 32.51
CA SER A 339 1.49 -15.01 33.53
C SER A 339 0.50 -14.34 34.48
N MET A 340 0.76 -13.11 34.91
CA MET A 340 -0.15 -12.34 35.77
C MET A 340 -1.50 -12.06 35.08
N VAL A 341 -1.47 -11.72 33.78
CA VAL A 341 -2.68 -11.54 32.96
C VAL A 341 -3.46 -12.85 32.87
N LEU A 342 -2.77 -13.97 32.63
CA LEU A 342 -3.42 -15.28 32.60
C LEU A 342 -4.04 -15.64 33.96
N ASP A 343 -3.36 -15.38 35.07
CA ASP A 343 -3.89 -15.58 36.42
C ASP A 343 -5.19 -14.80 36.67
N GLU A 344 -5.24 -13.53 36.27
CA GLU A 344 -6.45 -12.71 36.36
C GLU A 344 -7.60 -13.32 35.52
N ILE A 345 -7.33 -13.65 34.26
CA ILE A 345 -8.34 -14.24 33.35
C ILE A 345 -8.90 -15.54 33.95
N PHE A 346 -8.04 -16.39 34.50
CA PHE A 346 -8.41 -17.67 35.09
C PHE A 346 -9.14 -17.57 36.43
N SER A 347 -8.93 -16.48 37.18
CA SER A 347 -9.52 -16.28 38.50
C SER A 347 -10.78 -15.41 38.47
N SER A 348 -10.94 -14.58 37.44
CA SER A 348 -11.90 -13.46 37.44
C SER A 348 -12.74 -13.40 36.15
N PRO A 349 -13.69 -14.33 35.91
CA PRO A 349 -14.54 -14.33 34.71
C PRO A 349 -15.34 -13.03 34.49
N GLU A 350 -15.67 -12.32 35.56
CA GLU A 350 -16.32 -11.01 35.52
C GLU A 350 -15.44 -9.92 34.90
N VAL A 351 -14.13 -9.98 35.08
CA VAL A 351 -13.19 -9.06 34.42
C VAL A 351 -13.21 -9.31 32.91
N VAL A 352 -13.21 -10.57 32.47
CA VAL A 352 -13.32 -10.93 31.06
C VAL A 352 -14.63 -10.42 30.46
N ARG A 353 -15.77 -10.63 31.15
CA ARG A 353 -17.08 -10.11 30.71
C ARG A 353 -17.12 -8.59 30.61
N ARG A 354 -16.54 -7.88 31.58
CA ARG A 354 -16.44 -6.41 31.55
C ARG A 354 -15.62 -5.93 30.34
N LYS A 355 -14.43 -6.48 30.15
CA LYS A 355 -13.54 -6.14 29.04
C LYS A 355 -14.14 -6.51 27.67
N SER A 356 -14.95 -7.57 27.59
CA SER A 356 -15.74 -7.93 26.41
C SER A 356 -16.75 -6.83 26.03
N ALA A 357 -17.51 -6.32 27.00
CA ALA A 357 -18.44 -5.21 26.76
C ALA A 357 -17.69 -3.93 26.32
N HIS A 358 -16.54 -3.65 26.92
CA HIS A 358 -15.68 -2.52 26.54
C HIS A 358 -15.04 -2.68 25.15
N ALA A 359 -14.69 -3.91 24.75
CA ALA A 359 -14.21 -4.20 23.40
C ALA A 359 -15.24 -3.83 22.34
N GLN A 360 -16.51 -4.17 22.57
CA GLN A 360 -17.60 -3.75 21.68
C GLN A 360 -17.88 -2.25 21.76
N GLN A 361 -17.66 -1.61 22.91
CA GLN A 361 -17.74 -0.16 23.02
C GLN A 361 -16.67 0.52 22.16
N LEU A 362 -15.40 0.11 22.29
CA LEU A 362 -14.31 0.58 21.44
C LEU A 362 -14.65 0.39 19.95
N ALA A 363 -15.19 -0.77 19.57
CA ALA A 363 -15.58 -1.02 18.19
C ALA A 363 -16.69 -0.07 17.70
N ARG A 364 -17.72 0.21 18.50
CA ARG A 364 -18.78 1.17 18.14
C ARG A 364 -18.27 2.60 18.02
N ASP A 365 -17.35 2.99 18.90
CA ASP A 365 -16.91 4.37 19.01
C ASP A 365 -15.84 4.71 17.95
N ILE A 366 -14.97 3.75 17.60
CA ILE A 366 -13.80 3.99 16.74
C ILE A 366 -13.87 3.22 15.40
N PHE A 367 -14.42 2.01 15.38
CA PHE A 367 -14.36 1.14 14.19
C PHE A 367 -15.62 1.14 13.35
N ALA A 368 -16.78 1.54 13.88
CA ALA A 368 -18.03 1.57 13.12
C ALA A 368 -17.89 2.43 11.85
N TRP A 369 -18.10 1.85 10.67
CA TRP A 369 -17.78 2.50 9.39
C TRP A 369 -18.54 3.79 9.15
N ASP A 370 -19.70 3.97 9.78
CA ASP A 370 -20.56 5.14 9.69
C ASP A 370 -20.04 6.30 10.54
N ARG A 371 -18.98 6.07 11.32
CA ARG A 371 -18.25 7.08 12.08
C ARG A 371 -16.79 7.16 11.66
N ALA A 372 -16.15 6.00 11.46
CA ALA A 372 -14.72 5.90 11.17
C ALA A 372 -14.30 6.66 9.91
N VAL A 373 -15.18 6.77 8.90
CA VAL A 373 -14.89 7.47 7.64
C VAL A 373 -15.05 8.99 7.71
N GLN A 374 -15.54 9.53 8.82
CA GLN A 374 -15.82 10.96 8.97
C GLN A 374 -14.62 11.87 8.61
N PRO A 375 -13.36 11.55 9.00
CA PRO A 375 -12.20 12.36 8.59
C PRO A 375 -11.99 12.42 7.07
N LEU A 376 -12.35 11.37 6.33
CA LEU A 376 -12.29 11.41 4.86
C LEU A 376 -13.42 12.27 4.29
N LEU A 377 -14.63 12.22 4.86
CA LEU A 377 -15.74 13.06 4.40
C LEU A 377 -15.42 14.55 4.58
N GLU A 378 -14.82 14.92 5.70
CA GLU A 378 -14.34 16.28 5.97
C GLU A 378 -13.25 16.72 4.98
N LEU A 379 -12.32 15.80 4.69
CA LEU A 379 -11.26 16.03 3.71
C LEU A 379 -11.83 16.22 2.29
N LEU A 380 -12.81 15.43 1.89
CA LEU A 380 -13.45 15.51 0.58
C LEU A 380 -14.33 16.75 0.40
N ASN A 381 -14.86 17.31 1.49
CA ASN A 381 -15.62 18.56 1.47
C ASN A 381 -14.73 19.82 1.47
N SER A 382 -13.41 19.66 1.65
CA SER A 382 -12.46 20.77 1.60
C SER A 382 -12.15 21.15 0.16
N PRO A 383 -11.97 22.45 -0.17
CA PRO A 383 -11.60 22.87 -1.52
C PRO A 383 -10.29 22.20 -1.93
N VAL A 384 -10.28 21.53 -3.08
CA VAL A 384 -9.05 20.97 -3.65
C VAL A 384 -8.12 22.14 -3.95
N ALA A 385 -6.95 22.18 -3.30
CA ALA A 385 -5.95 23.18 -3.60
C ALA A 385 -5.58 23.11 -5.10
N PRO A 386 -5.52 24.24 -5.83
CA PRO A 386 -5.19 24.22 -7.25
C PRO A 386 -3.81 23.60 -7.47
N ARG A 387 -3.68 22.81 -8.55
CA ARG A 387 -2.47 22.07 -8.95
C ARG A 387 -1.37 23.02 -9.47
N SER A 388 -0.91 23.98 -8.67
CA SER A 388 0.19 24.86 -9.07
C SER A 388 1.53 24.17 -8.77
N HIS A 389 2.25 23.76 -9.81
CA HIS A 389 3.59 23.16 -9.77
C HIS A 389 3.66 21.81 -9.04
N GLU A 390 3.11 20.77 -9.66
CA GLU A 390 3.27 19.38 -9.20
C GLU A 390 4.51 18.76 -9.85
N SER A 391 5.29 18.03 -9.06
CA SER A 391 6.33 17.16 -9.60
C SER A 391 5.70 15.85 -10.01
N ASP A 392 5.80 15.48 -11.29
CA ASP A 392 5.26 14.21 -11.78
C ASP A 392 6.23 13.06 -11.46
N ILE A 393 7.48 13.17 -11.89
CA ILE A 393 8.52 12.16 -11.68
C ILE A 393 9.50 12.67 -10.64
N ILE A 394 9.80 11.84 -9.62
CA ILE A 394 10.87 12.09 -8.66
C ILE A 394 11.66 10.80 -8.45
N VAL A 395 12.84 10.76 -9.05
CA VAL A 395 13.82 9.67 -8.92
C VAL A 395 15.11 10.28 -8.39
N ASP A 396 15.26 10.30 -7.07
CA ASP A 396 16.47 10.78 -6.38
C ASP A 396 17.01 9.67 -5.48
N CYS A 397 17.38 8.57 -6.12
CA CYS A 397 17.99 7.40 -5.50
C CYS A 397 19.28 7.08 -6.27
N PRO A 398 20.34 7.89 -6.12
CA PRO A 398 21.60 7.67 -6.83
C PRO A 398 22.27 6.38 -6.33
N GLU A 399 22.47 5.42 -7.22
CA GLU A 399 23.11 4.12 -6.92
C GLU A 399 24.40 3.92 -7.70
N SER A 400 24.42 4.27 -8.99
CA SER A 400 25.59 4.13 -9.86
C SER A 400 25.86 5.41 -10.65
N ALA A 401 27.15 5.67 -10.87
CA ALA A 401 27.69 6.76 -11.69
C ALA A 401 28.60 6.21 -12.81
N ASP A 402 28.39 4.96 -13.22
CA ASP A 402 29.34 4.25 -14.10
C ASP A 402 29.27 4.70 -15.57
N PHE A 403 28.18 5.36 -15.95
CA PHE A 403 27.93 5.79 -17.33
C PHE A 403 28.40 7.23 -17.56
N LEU A 404 29.52 7.37 -18.27
CA LEU A 404 30.04 8.66 -18.72
C LEU A 404 29.45 9.03 -20.08
N VAL A 405 29.13 10.31 -20.27
CA VAL A 405 28.60 10.82 -21.53
C VAL A 405 29.70 11.29 -22.47
N SER A 406 29.53 11.01 -23.76
CA SER A 406 30.28 11.59 -24.86
C SER A 406 29.35 11.84 -26.04
N SER A 407 29.82 12.51 -27.10
CA SER A 407 29.03 12.71 -28.32
C SER A 407 28.69 11.38 -29.03
N GLY A 408 29.45 10.31 -28.77
CA GLY A 408 29.21 8.96 -29.32
C GLY A 408 28.51 8.01 -28.35
N ALA A 409 28.40 8.37 -27.06
CA ALA A 409 27.74 7.58 -26.04
C ALA A 409 26.85 8.47 -25.16
N PRO A 410 25.74 9.00 -25.70
CA PRO A 410 24.77 9.77 -24.90
C PRO A 410 24.05 8.86 -23.91
N MET A 411 23.47 9.46 -22.87
CA MET A 411 22.48 8.79 -22.01
C MET A 411 21.07 9.21 -22.44
N ASP A 412 20.20 8.24 -22.70
CA ASP A 412 18.83 8.45 -23.15
C ASP A 412 17.83 7.81 -22.18
N GLN A 413 17.03 8.63 -21.50
CA GLN A 413 15.94 8.20 -20.63
C GLN A 413 14.59 8.47 -21.29
N TYR A 414 13.84 7.40 -21.54
CA TYR A 414 12.46 7.49 -21.97
C TYR A 414 11.52 7.48 -20.76
N PHE A 415 10.49 8.32 -20.77
CA PHE A 415 9.50 8.39 -19.70
C PHE A 415 8.15 8.85 -20.23
N VAL A 416 7.09 8.63 -19.44
CA VAL A 416 5.75 9.18 -19.70
C VAL A 416 5.49 10.35 -18.76
N SER A 417 5.06 11.50 -19.30
CA SER A 417 4.50 12.56 -18.46
C SER A 417 3.08 12.15 -18.08
N ARG A 418 2.78 11.90 -16.80
CA ARG A 418 1.46 11.45 -16.33
C ARG A 418 0.51 12.60 -16.07
N ILE A 419 1.04 13.80 -15.87
CA ILE A 419 0.33 15.04 -15.57
C ILE A 419 0.51 16.02 -16.75
N PRO A 420 -0.51 16.80 -17.13
CA PRO A 420 -0.38 17.83 -18.15
C PRO A 420 0.52 18.99 -17.71
N GLY A 421 1.07 19.74 -18.67
CA GLY A 421 1.83 20.96 -18.40
C GLY A 421 3.32 20.77 -18.14
N LEU A 422 3.96 19.75 -18.73
CA LEU A 422 5.41 19.55 -18.59
C LEU A 422 6.16 20.85 -18.94
N ALA A 423 6.93 21.37 -17.99
CA ALA A 423 7.60 22.66 -18.11
C ALA A 423 9.10 22.60 -17.78
N ARG A 424 9.55 21.58 -17.06
CA ARG A 424 10.96 21.40 -16.71
C ARG A 424 11.29 19.93 -16.54
N VAL A 425 12.47 19.54 -17.02
CA VAL A 425 13.05 18.20 -16.81
C VAL A 425 14.44 18.37 -16.24
N GLU A 426 14.77 17.59 -15.21
CA GLU A 426 16.05 17.70 -14.52
C GLU A 426 16.70 16.33 -14.39
N CYS A 427 18.02 16.26 -14.53
CA CYS A 427 18.78 15.06 -14.20
C CYS A 427 19.94 15.37 -13.25
N LYS A 428 20.19 14.46 -12.31
CA LYS A 428 21.30 14.59 -11.36
C LYS A 428 22.59 14.12 -12.01
N VAL A 429 23.58 15.01 -12.10
CA VAL A 429 24.85 14.73 -12.76
C VAL A 429 25.98 14.46 -11.76
N THR A 430 27.02 13.81 -12.24
CA THR A 430 28.27 13.57 -11.53
C THR A 430 29.42 13.96 -12.43
N THR A 431 30.46 14.54 -11.83
CA THR A 431 31.73 14.83 -12.49
C THR A 431 32.90 14.05 -11.86
N HIS A 432 32.59 13.14 -10.93
CA HIS A 432 33.56 12.38 -10.12
C HIS A 432 34.62 13.28 -9.48
N ASP A 433 34.17 14.41 -8.91
CA ASP A 433 35.00 15.44 -8.27
C ASP A 433 36.07 16.09 -9.18
N ALA A 434 35.93 15.95 -10.50
CA ALA A 434 36.74 16.65 -11.49
C ALA A 434 35.95 17.79 -12.16
N PRO A 435 36.59 18.90 -12.57
CA PRO A 435 35.92 19.91 -13.38
C PRO A 435 35.49 19.33 -14.74
N ALA A 436 34.27 19.62 -15.17
CA ALA A 436 33.87 19.37 -16.54
C ALA A 436 34.75 20.19 -17.49
N ARG A 437 35.15 19.61 -18.62
CA ARG A 437 36.04 20.27 -19.59
C ARG A 437 35.34 20.68 -20.87
N SER A 438 34.18 20.08 -21.15
CA SER A 438 33.39 20.32 -22.35
C SER A 438 31.95 20.60 -21.96
N ALA A 439 31.27 21.37 -22.80
CA ALA A 439 29.88 21.71 -22.59
C ALA A 439 29.00 20.46 -22.64
N ILE A 440 27.95 20.45 -21.82
CA ILE A 440 26.97 19.38 -21.76
C ILE A 440 25.71 19.82 -22.46
N ARG A 441 25.15 18.98 -23.32
CA ARG A 441 23.90 19.24 -24.00
C ARG A 441 22.78 18.39 -23.40
N LEU A 442 21.72 19.05 -22.97
CA LEU A 442 20.44 18.44 -22.61
C LEU A 442 19.44 18.67 -23.74
N ARG A 443 18.76 17.61 -24.15
CA ARG A 443 17.70 17.68 -25.18
C ARG A 443 16.48 16.91 -24.74
N LEU A 444 15.31 17.45 -25.03
CA LEU A 444 14.04 16.77 -24.85
C LEU A 444 13.36 16.57 -26.19
N PHE A 445 12.92 15.34 -26.44
CA PHE A 445 12.12 14.97 -27.60
C PHE A 445 10.76 14.44 -27.15
N GLN A 446 9.71 14.80 -27.87
CA GLN A 446 8.43 14.08 -27.82
C GLN A 446 8.52 12.90 -28.79
N VAL A 447 8.04 11.74 -28.33
CA VAL A 447 8.16 10.47 -29.04
C VAL A 447 6.77 9.95 -29.38
N GLU A 448 6.46 9.80 -30.67
CA GLU A 448 5.21 9.18 -31.13
C GLU A 448 5.37 7.65 -31.14
N ARG A 449 4.59 6.96 -30.30
CA ARG A 449 4.56 5.48 -30.23
C ARG A 449 3.51 4.91 -31.19
N ALA A 450 3.88 3.88 -31.96
CA ALA A 450 2.94 3.09 -32.75
C ALA A 450 2.10 2.10 -31.88
N ASP A 451 2.57 1.72 -30.69
CA ASP A 451 1.81 0.88 -29.76
C ASP A 451 2.32 1.05 -28.30
N ALA A 452 1.46 1.51 -27.39
CA ALA A 452 1.78 1.79 -25.99
C ALA A 452 1.70 0.54 -25.07
N ARG A 453 1.47 -0.64 -25.65
CA ARG A 453 1.19 -1.88 -24.92
C ARG A 453 2.44 -2.68 -24.51
N ARG A 454 3.65 -2.33 -24.98
CA ARG A 454 4.91 -3.02 -24.61
C ARG A 454 5.90 -2.08 -23.93
N GLY A 455 6.52 -2.57 -22.84
CA GLY A 455 7.39 -1.80 -21.94
C GLY A 455 8.72 -1.33 -22.53
N ARG A 456 9.16 -1.88 -23.66
CA ARG A 456 10.42 -1.48 -24.32
C ARG A 456 10.17 -0.48 -25.44
N VAL A 457 10.88 0.65 -25.38
CA VAL A 457 10.90 1.70 -26.41
C VAL A 457 12.19 1.52 -27.20
N GLY A 458 12.14 1.04 -28.44
CA GLY A 458 13.34 0.84 -29.26
C GLY A 458 13.89 2.15 -29.84
N LEU A 459 15.22 2.28 -29.91
CA LEU A 459 15.94 3.46 -30.44
C LEU A 459 15.58 3.84 -31.89
N HIS A 460 15.12 2.91 -32.72
CA HIS A 460 15.04 3.10 -34.18
C HIS A 460 13.63 3.03 -34.78
N SER A 461 12.59 2.94 -33.97
CA SER A 461 11.22 2.67 -34.46
C SER A 461 10.21 3.78 -34.14
N LEU A 462 10.68 5.01 -33.88
CA LEU A 462 9.84 6.08 -33.35
C LEU A 462 10.09 7.39 -34.07
N ARG A 463 9.00 8.13 -34.32
CA ARG A 463 9.09 9.50 -34.80
C ARG A 463 9.32 10.41 -33.61
N GLU A 464 10.37 11.21 -33.69
CA GLU A 464 10.76 12.12 -32.63
C GLU A 464 10.62 13.57 -33.09
N THR A 465 10.06 14.39 -32.21
CA THR A 465 9.94 15.83 -32.40
C THR A 465 10.76 16.53 -31.33
N PRO A 466 11.78 17.34 -31.66
CA PRO A 466 12.55 18.10 -30.68
C PRO A 466 11.65 19.15 -30.01
N ILE A 467 11.73 19.24 -28.69
CA ILE A 467 10.92 20.17 -27.87
C ILE A 467 11.77 21.28 -27.27
N ALA A 468 12.92 20.91 -26.67
CA ALA A 468 13.82 21.86 -26.04
C ALA A 468 15.27 21.35 -26.11
N GLU A 469 16.21 22.29 -26.18
CA GLU A 469 17.64 22.03 -26.11
C GLU A 469 18.30 23.10 -25.24
N GLN A 470 19.24 22.68 -24.41
CA GLN A 470 20.09 23.57 -23.64
C GLN A 470 21.52 23.06 -23.65
N VAL A 471 22.45 23.97 -23.96
CA VAL A 471 23.89 23.74 -23.83
C VAL A 471 24.34 24.40 -22.54
N ILE A 472 25.03 23.65 -21.69
CA ILE A 472 25.48 24.05 -20.37
C ILE A 472 27.00 24.12 -20.41
N GLU A 473 27.53 25.31 -20.19
CA GLU A 473 28.98 25.53 -20.19
C GLU A 473 29.66 24.75 -19.06
N PRO A 474 30.91 24.28 -19.26
CA PRO A 474 31.58 23.38 -18.32
C PRO A 474 31.67 23.93 -16.89
N GLU A 475 31.79 25.25 -16.71
CA GLU A 475 31.93 25.87 -15.39
C GLU A 475 30.63 25.84 -14.57
N LEU A 476 29.49 25.60 -15.23
CA LEU A 476 28.18 25.49 -14.60
C LEU A 476 27.83 24.04 -14.22
N VAL A 477 28.57 23.05 -14.73
CA VAL A 477 28.36 21.63 -14.41
C VAL A 477 29.07 21.29 -13.10
N ARG A 478 28.28 21.20 -12.03
CA ARG A 478 28.78 20.91 -10.68
C ARG A 478 28.56 19.44 -10.31
N ASN A 479 29.50 18.88 -9.56
CA ASN A 479 29.40 17.49 -9.10
C ASN A 479 28.17 17.29 -8.19
N ASN A 480 27.42 16.21 -8.39
CA ASN A 480 26.23 15.82 -7.61
C ASN A 480 25.06 16.82 -7.61
N GLU A 481 25.05 17.76 -8.54
CA GLU A 481 23.99 18.76 -8.69
C GLU A 481 22.96 18.36 -9.76
N TRP A 482 21.81 19.03 -9.74
CA TRP A 482 20.77 18.88 -10.75
C TRP A 482 21.01 19.82 -11.92
N LEU A 483 21.09 19.28 -13.14
CA LEU A 483 20.99 20.08 -14.35
C LEU A 483 19.54 20.16 -14.78
N ALA A 484 19.07 21.38 -15.03
CA ALA A 484 17.70 21.65 -15.45
C ALA A 484 17.65 22.01 -16.92
N LEU A 485 16.67 21.43 -17.63
CA LEU A 485 16.22 21.83 -18.94
C LEU A 485 14.84 22.46 -18.79
N GLU A 486 14.76 23.77 -18.99
CA GLU A 486 13.49 24.48 -19.07
C GLU A 486 12.84 24.18 -20.43
N VAL A 487 11.55 23.88 -20.42
CA VAL A 487 10.79 23.41 -21.57
C VAL A 487 9.67 24.40 -21.85
N PRO A 488 9.43 24.79 -23.12
CA PRO A 488 8.19 25.46 -23.47
C PRO A 488 7.02 24.63 -22.95
N LYS A 489 6.18 25.23 -22.12
CA LYS A 489 5.08 24.52 -21.44
C LYS A 489 4.31 23.63 -22.43
N GLN A 490 4.10 22.37 -22.05
CA GLN A 490 3.39 21.37 -22.86
C GLN A 490 2.02 21.05 -22.23
N PRO A 491 0.93 21.77 -22.55
CA PRO A 491 -0.36 21.63 -21.87
C PRO A 491 -0.98 20.23 -22.01
N ASP A 492 -0.68 19.53 -23.10
CA ASP A 492 -1.20 18.21 -23.46
C ASP A 492 -0.17 17.09 -23.21
N SER A 493 0.80 17.30 -22.32
CA SER A 493 1.86 16.33 -22.02
C SER A 493 1.38 15.04 -21.36
N ALA A 494 0.18 15.03 -20.76
CA ALA A 494 -0.36 13.86 -20.07
C ALA A 494 -0.47 12.64 -21.01
N GLY A 495 0.12 11.53 -20.60
CA GLY A 495 0.16 10.27 -21.37
C GLY A 495 1.17 10.26 -22.52
N ARG A 496 1.84 11.38 -22.81
CA ARG A 496 2.83 11.46 -23.87
C ARG A 496 4.17 10.90 -23.44
N THR A 497 4.86 10.30 -24.41
CA THR A 497 6.20 9.76 -24.20
C THR A 497 7.23 10.82 -24.56
N TYR A 498 8.23 10.97 -23.70
CA TYR A 498 9.35 11.85 -23.92
C TYR A 498 10.67 11.08 -23.81
N ARG A 499 11.70 11.62 -24.44
CA ARG A 499 13.09 11.18 -24.33
C ARG A 499 13.94 12.35 -23.88
N LEU A 500 14.51 12.24 -22.68
CA LEU A 500 15.59 13.11 -22.23
C LEU A 500 16.92 12.52 -22.71
N ARG A 501 17.70 13.32 -23.42
CA ARG A 501 19.07 12.99 -23.81
C ARG A 501 20.06 13.90 -23.09
N LEU A 502 21.05 13.28 -22.45
CA LEU A 502 22.24 13.92 -21.88
C LEU A 502 23.47 13.49 -22.70
N GLU A 503 24.24 14.45 -23.21
CA GLU A 503 25.46 14.17 -23.96
C GLU A 503 26.54 15.23 -23.70
N SER A 504 27.81 14.86 -23.84
CA SER A 504 28.90 15.85 -23.97
C SER A 504 29.07 16.23 -25.43
N VAL A 505 29.45 17.49 -25.69
CA VAL A 505 29.87 17.91 -27.04
C VAL A 505 31.20 17.28 -27.48
N SER A 506 31.98 16.75 -26.52
CA SER A 506 33.24 16.07 -26.79
C SER A 506 33.05 14.61 -27.23
N PRO A 507 33.80 14.12 -28.22
CA PRO A 507 33.79 12.71 -28.60
C PRO A 507 34.44 11.79 -27.55
N ASN A 508 35.27 12.35 -26.66
CA ASN A 508 35.99 11.58 -25.66
C ASN A 508 35.30 11.66 -24.29
N ALA A 509 35.11 10.52 -23.62
CA ALA A 509 34.60 10.45 -22.23
C ALA A 509 35.56 11.05 -21.17
N GLY A 510 36.63 11.73 -21.59
CA GLY A 510 37.65 12.34 -20.73
C GLY A 510 37.14 13.52 -19.89
N ASP A 511 35.92 14.01 -20.16
CA ASP A 511 35.25 15.03 -19.35
C ASP A 511 34.76 14.49 -18.00
N ARG A 512 34.69 13.15 -17.85
CA ARG A 512 34.21 12.45 -16.64
C ARG A 512 32.84 12.94 -16.16
N VAL A 513 32.01 13.43 -17.07
CA VAL A 513 30.62 13.79 -16.76
C VAL A 513 29.72 12.60 -17.06
N GLY A 514 28.78 12.33 -16.17
CA GLY A 514 27.71 11.35 -16.34
C GLY A 514 26.45 11.79 -15.58
N ALA A 515 25.41 10.98 -15.63
CA ALA A 515 24.28 11.11 -14.73
C ALA A 515 24.26 9.98 -13.70
N TRP A 516 23.80 10.31 -12.50
CA TRP A 516 23.46 9.31 -11.51
C TRP A 516 22.33 8.43 -12.03
N THR A 517 22.44 7.13 -11.80
CA THR A 517 21.46 6.13 -12.19
C THR A 517 20.99 5.34 -10.98
N THR A 518 19.81 4.76 -11.11
CA THR A 518 19.21 3.80 -10.18
C THR A 518 19.06 2.45 -10.88
N HIS A 519 19.12 1.37 -10.13
CA HIS A 519 18.85 0.00 -10.58
C HIS A 519 17.36 -0.36 -10.52
N ALA A 520 16.49 0.64 -10.69
CA ALA A 520 15.07 0.42 -10.90
C ALA A 520 14.46 1.35 -11.95
N SER A 521 13.58 0.78 -12.79
CA SER A 521 12.80 1.53 -13.77
C SER A 521 11.30 1.24 -13.63
N PRO A 522 10.67 1.61 -12.50
CA PRO A 522 9.22 1.53 -12.39
C PRO A 522 8.58 2.62 -13.26
N TYR A 523 7.35 2.35 -13.73
CA TYR A 523 6.53 3.35 -14.40
C TYR A 523 6.44 4.65 -13.56
N PRO A 524 6.59 5.85 -14.15
CA PRO A 524 6.55 6.16 -15.59
C PRO A 524 7.90 6.14 -16.33
N LEU A 525 8.99 5.69 -15.70
CA LEU A 525 10.22 5.43 -16.45
C LEU A 525 9.97 4.26 -17.41
N LEU A 526 10.51 4.37 -18.62
CA LEU A 526 10.40 3.34 -19.65
C LEU A 526 11.77 2.71 -19.89
N SER A 527 12.37 2.98 -21.05
CA SER A 527 13.66 2.45 -21.43
C SER A 527 14.78 3.44 -21.12
N PHE A 528 15.94 2.93 -20.74
CA PHE A 528 17.15 3.69 -20.47
C PHE A 528 18.30 3.11 -21.31
N TYR A 529 19.05 3.99 -21.96
CA TYR A 529 20.14 3.63 -22.86
C TYR A 529 21.40 4.44 -22.57
N HIS A 530 22.55 3.81 -22.79
CA HIS A 530 23.86 4.46 -22.86
C HIS A 530 24.49 4.13 -24.22
N GLY A 531 24.65 5.14 -25.08
CA GLY A 531 24.90 4.92 -26.50
C GLY A 531 23.76 4.10 -27.12
N GLU A 532 24.11 2.96 -27.71
CA GLU A 532 23.16 1.99 -28.25
C GLU A 532 22.81 0.87 -27.26
N GLN A 533 23.49 0.81 -26.12
CA GLN A 533 23.30 -0.23 -25.12
C GLN A 533 22.04 0.03 -24.30
N PHE A 534 21.11 -0.92 -24.32
CA PHE A 534 19.97 -0.94 -23.40
C PHE A 534 20.43 -1.35 -22.00
N ILE A 535 20.07 -0.57 -20.99
CA ILE A 535 20.37 -0.86 -19.59
C ILE A 535 19.12 -1.45 -18.94
N GLU A 536 19.16 -2.75 -18.66
CA GLU A 536 18.04 -3.47 -18.07
C GLU A 536 17.79 -3.00 -16.62
N GLN A 537 16.50 -2.74 -16.32
CA GLN A 537 16.03 -2.26 -15.01
C GLN A 537 16.72 -0.98 -14.51
N GLY A 538 17.46 -0.25 -15.35
CA GLY A 538 18.11 1.00 -14.98
C GLY A 538 17.28 2.23 -15.32
N GLY A 539 17.52 3.32 -14.61
CA GLY A 539 16.96 4.63 -14.93
C GLY A 539 17.86 5.77 -14.48
N MET A 540 17.78 6.92 -15.14
CA MET A 540 18.44 8.15 -14.68
C MET A 540 17.75 8.67 -13.40
N CYS A 541 18.55 9.24 -12.50
CA CYS A 541 18.03 10.13 -11.45
C CYS A 541 17.42 11.37 -12.11
N LEU A 542 16.09 11.40 -12.17
CA LEU A 542 15.29 12.28 -13.01
C LEU A 542 14.20 12.95 -12.16
N ARG A 543 13.97 14.24 -12.40
CA ARG A 543 12.80 14.95 -11.90
C ARG A 543 12.08 15.66 -13.03
N THR A 544 10.76 15.76 -12.92
CA THR A 544 9.95 16.57 -13.82
C THR A 544 9.06 17.51 -13.02
N THR A 545 8.87 18.72 -13.56
CA THR A 545 7.90 19.68 -13.04
C THR A 545 6.84 19.94 -14.08
N CYS A 546 5.58 19.78 -13.67
CA CYS A 546 4.41 20.11 -14.46
C CYS A 546 3.74 21.35 -13.87
N SER A 547 3.49 22.34 -14.72
CA SER A 547 2.73 23.54 -14.39
C SER A 547 1.52 23.59 -15.29
N VAL A 548 0.32 23.62 -14.70
CA VAL A 548 -0.92 23.72 -15.46
C VAL A 548 -1.91 24.56 -14.67
N THR A 549 -2.66 25.41 -15.36
CA THR A 549 -3.77 26.18 -14.78
C THR A 549 -5.05 25.35 -14.80
N ALA A 550 -6.02 25.68 -13.95
CA ALA A 550 -7.32 25.01 -13.96
C ALA A 550 -7.99 25.06 -15.35
N ALA A 551 -7.91 26.19 -16.03
CA ALA A 551 -8.46 26.37 -17.38
C ALA A 551 -7.81 25.45 -18.43
N GLU A 552 -6.51 25.16 -18.30
CA GLU A 552 -5.79 24.25 -19.21
C GLU A 552 -6.11 22.78 -18.92
N ILE A 553 -6.43 22.41 -17.67
CA ILE A 553 -6.90 21.06 -17.31
C ILE A 553 -8.26 20.77 -17.94
N ASP A 554 -9.13 21.78 -18.01
CA ASP A 554 -10.47 21.61 -18.59
C ASP A 554 -10.42 21.47 -20.12
N ALA A 555 -9.46 22.15 -20.77
CA ALA A 555 -9.28 22.13 -22.22
C ALA A 555 -8.54 20.90 -22.78
N ALA A 556 -7.63 20.31 -21.99
CA ALA A 556 -6.89 19.08 -22.32
C ALA A 556 -7.70 17.82 -22.03
#